data_AF-A0A9D8IMH5-F1
#
_entry.id   AF-A0A9D8IMH5-F1
#
_cell.length_a   1.000
_cell.length_b   1.000
_cell.length_c   1.000
_cell.angle_alpha   90.00
_cell.angle_beta   90.00
_cell.angle_gamma   90.00
#
_symmetry.space_group_name_H-M   'P 1'
#
loop_
_entity.id
_entity.type
_entity.pdbx_description
1 polymer ?
#
loop_
_entity_poly.entity_id
_entity_poly.type
_entity_poly.pdbx_seq_one_letter_code
_entity_poly.pdbx_strand_id
1 'polypeptide(L)'
;MGLGLGVSACRPQAKPAAGRTIQFWTLDLAPKFNGYIQGVIAAWERQNPGYRVVWTDVPWGSVERKLLAAVFARTAPDVVN
;
A
#
# COMPACT_ATOMS: atom_id res chain seq x y z
N MET A 1 25.87 10.45 -47.18
CA MET A 1 26.21 10.36 -45.74
C MET A 1 25.27 11.32 -45.02
N GLY A 2 24.35 10.96 -44.14
CA GLY A 2 23.98 9.68 -43.56
C GLY A 2 22.54 9.80 -43.03
N LEU A 3 21.86 8.67 -43.03
CA LEU A 3 20.49 8.46 -42.58
C LEU A 3 20.45 8.44 -41.04
N GLY A 4 19.51 9.15 -40.42
CA GLY A 4 19.32 9.13 -38.96
C GLY A 4 17.85 8.98 -38.58
N LEU A 5 17.35 7.74 -38.65
CA LEU A 5 16.04 7.32 -38.13
C LEU A 5 16.07 7.31 -36.60
N GLY A 6 15.54 8.35 -35.96
CA GLY A 6 15.27 8.38 -34.53
C GLY A 6 13.92 7.77 -34.22
N VAL A 7 13.86 6.46 -33.94
CA VAL A 7 12.65 5.80 -33.44
C VAL A 7 12.42 6.23 -32.00
N SER A 8 11.61 7.27 -31.81
CA SER A 8 11.09 7.63 -30.49
C SER A 8 10.05 6.56 -30.10
N ALA A 9 10.51 5.54 -29.39
CA ALA A 9 9.64 4.53 -28.81
C ALA A 9 8.79 5.20 -27.73
N CYS A 10 7.56 5.57 -28.07
CA CYS A 10 6.51 5.78 -27.10
C CYS A 10 6.33 4.48 -26.31
N ARG A 11 7.03 4.35 -25.17
CA ARG A 11 6.64 3.41 -24.13
C ARG A 11 5.21 3.79 -23.74
N PRO A 12 4.23 2.88 -23.87
CA PRO A 12 2.94 3.13 -23.25
C PRO A 12 3.21 3.29 -21.75
N GLN A 13 2.99 4.50 -21.24
CA GLN A 13 2.94 4.73 -19.80
C GLN A 13 1.81 3.82 -19.31
N ALA A 14 2.17 2.73 -18.63
CA ALA A 14 1.21 1.83 -18.03
C ALA A 14 0.29 2.68 -17.16
N LYS A 15 -0.95 2.88 -17.62
CA LYS A 15 -2.02 3.41 -16.77
C LYS A 15 -2.02 2.50 -15.54
N PRO A 16 -1.87 3.03 -14.32
CA PRO A 16 -2.04 2.22 -13.13
C PRO A 16 -3.41 1.55 -13.28
N ALA A 17 -3.44 0.22 -13.41
CA ALA A 17 -4.67 -0.52 -13.25
C ALA A 17 -5.27 -0.04 -11.92
N ALA A 18 -6.58 0.23 -11.89
CA ALA A 18 -7.26 0.65 -10.66
C ALA A 18 -6.84 -0.30 -9.54
N GLY A 19 -5.92 0.17 -8.70
CA GLY A 19 -5.05 -0.72 -7.95
C GLY A 19 -5.86 -1.44 -6.89
N ARG A 20 -5.60 -2.74 -6.68
CA ARG A 20 -6.18 -3.46 -5.55
C ARG A 20 -5.59 -2.90 -4.27
N THR A 21 -6.44 -2.34 -3.41
CA THR A 21 -6.02 -1.79 -2.13
C THR A 21 -5.96 -2.89 -1.08
N ILE A 22 -4.92 -2.86 -0.25
CA ILE A 22 -4.78 -3.69 0.96
C ILE A 22 -4.79 -2.76 2.17
N GLN A 23 -5.75 -2.95 3.05
CA GLN A 23 -5.85 -2.29 4.35
C GLN A 23 -5.01 -3.07 5.36
N PHE A 24 -3.86 -2.51 5.74
CA PHE A 24 -2.92 -3.11 6.68
C PHE A 24 -2.94 -2.36 8.01
N TRP A 25 -3.26 -3.04 9.10
CA TRP A 25 -3.28 -2.44 10.44
C TRP A 25 -2.15 -2.98 11.31
N THR A 26 -1.53 -2.08 12.08
CA THR A 26 -0.59 -2.42 13.16
C THR A 26 -1.08 -1.86 14.48
N LEU A 27 -0.54 -2.38 15.59
CA LEU A 27 -0.95 -2.01 16.93
C LEU A 27 0.20 -1.31 17.68
N ASP A 28 0.04 0.00 17.94
CA ASP A 28 0.98 0.86 18.69
C ASP A 28 2.46 0.77 18.24
N LEU A 29 2.70 0.76 16.93
CA LEU A 29 4.06 0.79 16.36
C LEU A 29 4.53 2.20 16.01
N ALA A 30 3.60 3.13 15.77
CA ALA A 30 3.94 4.51 15.50
C ALA A 30 4.29 5.27 16.80
N PRO A 31 5.18 6.28 16.75
CA PRO A 31 5.95 6.70 15.58
C PRO A 31 7.26 5.90 15.40
N LYS A 32 7.64 5.08 16.39
CA LYS A 32 8.97 4.47 16.52
C LYS A 32 9.37 3.66 15.27
N PHE A 33 8.43 2.96 14.66
CA PHE A 33 8.70 2.06 13.53
C PHE A 33 8.21 2.59 12.17
N ASN A 34 7.78 3.85 12.06
CA ASN A 34 7.21 4.40 10.83
C ASN A 34 8.12 4.21 9.62
N GLY A 35 9.40 4.55 9.75
CA GLY A 35 10.35 4.42 8.64
C GLY A 35 10.54 2.97 8.19
N TYR A 36 10.58 2.04 9.13
CA TYR A 36 10.67 0.61 8.82
C TYR A 36 9.42 0.12 8.09
N ILE A 37 8.22 0.39 8.62
CA ILE A 37 6.96 -0.06 8.02
C ILE A 37 6.77 0.54 6.62
N GLN A 38 7.02 1.84 6.45
CA GLN A 38 6.96 2.49 5.15
C GLN A 38 7.98 1.90 4.17
N GLY A 39 9.19 1.57 4.63
CA GLY A 39 10.21 0.89 3.84
C GLY A 39 9.76 -0.49 3.35
N VAL A 40 9.16 -1.29 4.24
CA VAL A 40 8.62 -2.62 3.89
C VAL A 40 7.48 -2.49 2.88
N ILE A 41 6.54 -1.58 3.11
CA ILE A 41 5.43 -1.31 2.18
C ILE A 41 5.95 -0.92 0.79
N ALA A 42 6.87 0.04 0.73
CA ALA A 42 7.44 0.50 -0.53
C ALA A 42 8.24 -0.60 -1.25
N ALA A 43 8.92 -1.49 -0.52
CA ALA A 43 9.59 -2.64 -1.11
C ALA A 43 8.60 -3.66 -1.67
N TRP A 44 7.50 -3.91 -0.97
CA TRP A 44 6.48 -4.86 -1.39
C TRP A 44 5.69 -4.35 -2.62
N GLU A 45 5.27 -3.07 -2.64
CA GLU A 45 4.52 -2.50 -3.77
C GLU A 45 5.33 -2.50 -5.08
N ARG A 46 6.66 -2.29 -4.99
CA ARG A 46 7.55 -2.41 -6.17
C ARG A 46 7.57 -3.81 -6.76
N GLN A 47 7.38 -4.84 -5.93
CA GLN A 47 7.34 -6.24 -6.37
C GLN A 47 5.93 -6.68 -6.80
N ASN A 48 4.90 -5.93 -6.42
CA ASN A 48 3.49 -6.26 -6.65
C ASN A 48 2.79 -5.12 -7.40
N PRO A 49 3.13 -4.90 -8.69
CA PRO A 49 2.53 -3.83 -9.47
C PRO A 49 1.01 -4.01 -9.57
N GLY A 50 0.27 -2.92 -9.39
CA GLY A 50 -1.20 -2.93 -9.38
C GLY A 50 -1.83 -3.15 -8.01
N TYR A 51 -1.03 -3.26 -6.94
CA TYR A 51 -1.51 -3.20 -5.55
C TYR A 51 -1.07 -1.93 -4.85
N ARG A 52 -1.89 -1.46 -3.91
CA ARG A 52 -1.59 -0.32 -3.02
C ARG A 52 -1.86 -0.73 -1.58
N VAL A 53 -0.91 -0.51 -0.68
CA VAL A 53 -1.07 -0.75 0.75
C VAL A 53 -1.40 0.55 1.46
N VAL A 54 -2.53 0.56 2.16
CA VAL A 54 -2.95 1.63 3.06
C VAL A 54 -2.71 1.15 4.48
N TRP A 55 -1.77 1.81 5.16
CA TRP A 55 -1.36 1.46 6.51
C TRP A 55 -2.03 2.36 7.55
N THR A 56 -2.61 1.75 8.58
CA THR A 56 -3.17 2.43 9.76
C THR A 56 -2.56 1.85 11.02
N ASP A 57 -1.89 2.68 11.81
CA ASP A 57 -1.48 2.29 13.17
C ASP A 57 -2.61 2.59 14.16
N VAL A 58 -2.97 1.60 14.97
CA VAL A 58 -4.09 1.66 15.90
C VAL A 58 -3.58 1.63 17.34
N PRO A 59 -3.96 2.62 18.18
CA PRO A 59 -3.58 2.60 19.59
C PRO A 59 -4.22 1.45 20.37
N TRP A 60 -3.46 0.80 21.25
CA TRP A 60 -3.86 -0.42 22.00
C TRP A 60 -5.19 -0.25 22.72
N GLY A 61 -5.36 0.88 23.43
CA GLY A 61 -6.59 1.20 24.17
C GLY A 61 -7.83 1.43 23.29
N SER A 62 -7.68 1.44 21.96
CA SER A 62 -8.76 1.61 20.99
C SER A 62 -8.95 0.39 20.07
N VAL A 63 -8.07 -0.62 20.13
CA VAL A 63 -8.06 -1.75 19.17
C VAL A 63 -9.35 -2.54 19.22
N GLU A 64 -9.75 -3.01 20.40
CA GLU A 64 -10.93 -3.88 20.57
C GLU A 64 -12.21 -3.22 20.03
N ARG A 65 -12.47 -1.96 20.42
CA ARG A 65 -13.64 -1.21 19.94
C ARG A 65 -13.60 -0.96 18.43
N LYS A 66 -12.44 -0.58 17.89
CA LYS A 66 -12.30 -0.33 16.44
C LYS A 66 -12.45 -1.60 15.62
N LEU A 67 -11.87 -2.70 16.07
CA LEU A 67 -11.96 -3.98 15.37
C LEU A 67 -13.40 -4.50 15.38
N LEU A 68 -14.08 -4.49 16.53
CA LEU A 68 -15.48 -4.89 16.61
C LEU A 68 -16.36 -4.01 15.72
N ALA A 69 -16.20 -2.69 15.77
CA ALA A 69 -16.94 -1.77 14.92
C ALA A 69 -16.70 -2.03 13.43
N ALA A 70 -15.44 -2.25 13.03
CA ALA A 70 -15.08 -2.54 11.65
C ALA A 70 -15.67 -3.88 11.17
N VAL A 71 -15.68 -4.91 12.02
CA VAL A 71 -16.31 -6.20 11.71
C VAL A 71 -17.82 -6.06 11.52
N PHE A 72 -18.52 -5.40 12.44
CA PHE A 72 -19.96 -5.16 12.32
C PHE A 72 -20.32 -4.31 11.11
N ALA A 73 -19.47 -3.32 10.78
CA ALA A 73 -19.62 -2.49 9.59
C ALA A 73 -19.18 -3.19 8.29
N ARG A 74 -18.66 -4.43 8.35
CA ARG A 74 -18.06 -5.15 7.21
C ARG A 74 -16.94 -4.36 6.50
N THR A 75 -16.15 -3.64 7.28
CA THR A 75 -15.02 -2.80 6.84
C THR A 75 -13.72 -3.16 7.58
N ALA A 76 -13.61 -4.40 8.07
CA ALA A 76 -12.40 -4.92 8.69
C ALA A 76 -11.19 -4.80 7.73
N PRO A 77 -9.98 -4.55 8.27
CA PRO A 77 -8.77 -4.55 7.45
C PRO A 77 -8.50 -5.94 6.87
N ASP A 78 -7.74 -5.98 5.78
CA ASP A 78 -7.33 -7.24 5.14
C ASP A 78 -6.33 -8.02 6.02
N VAL A 79 -5.46 -7.29 6.74
CA VAL A 79 -4.43 -7.88 7.61
C VAL A 79 -4.22 -7.01 8.85
N VAL A 80 -4.03 -7.66 10.00
CA VAL A 80 -3.61 -7.06 11.27
C VAL A 80 -2.33 -7.73 11.76
N ASN A 81 -1.38 -6.95 12.27
CA ASN A 81 -0.15 -7.44 12.92
C ASN A 81 0.06 -6.84 14.30
#